data_AF-A0A252E3I6-F1
#
_entry.id   AF-A0A252E3I6-F1
#
_cell.length_a   1.000
_cell.length_b   1.000
_cell.length_c   1.000
_cell.angle_alpha   90.00
_cell.angle_beta   90.00
_cell.angle_gamma   90.00
#
_symmetry.space_group_name_H-M   'P 1'
#
loop_
_entity.id
_entity.type
_entity.pdbx_description
1 polymer ?
#
loop_
_entity_poly.entity_id
_entity_poly.type
_entity_poly.pdbx_seq_one_letter_code
_entity_poly.pdbx_strand_id
1 'polypeptide(L)'
;MDFEGKATATTATDNMELPPANTRKPLVLLRDAEALLRRPTVETLVPILPPKLSNKLQTASSLAEESLKELAEINLEEIGDFDLRPARIRVGLSFVGFGALMILILLLHLKTLNLQFSTVEQMQQFWYQYVWFVCLGVAGMFILGREAMRPIRKQRKLQRDNIYKQR
;
A
#
# COMPACT_ATOMS: atom_id res chain seq x y z
N MET A 1 -32.26 20.12 44.54
CA MET A 1 -32.77 19.31 43.42
C MET A 1 -31.54 18.80 42.70
N ASP A 2 -31.15 17.57 43.02
CA ASP A 2 -29.96 16.92 42.48
C ASP A 2 -30.36 16.12 41.24
N PHE A 3 -29.84 16.51 40.08
CA PHE A 3 -30.06 15.79 38.84
C PHE A 3 -28.93 14.76 38.64
N GLU A 4 -29.20 13.51 39.02
CA GLU A 4 -28.38 12.37 38.62
C GLU A 4 -28.59 12.10 37.12
N GLY A 5 -27.59 12.42 36.31
CA GLY A 5 -27.54 12.07 34.89
C GLY A 5 -27.20 10.60 34.70
N LYS A 6 -28.22 9.75 34.54
CA LYS A 6 -28.07 8.34 34.21
C LYS A 6 -27.71 8.19 32.72
N ALA A 7 -26.42 8.22 32.40
CA ALA A 7 -25.93 7.94 31.05
C ALA A 7 -26.02 6.43 30.75
N THR A 8 -27.10 6.02 30.11
CA THR A 8 -27.25 4.67 29.56
C THR A 8 -26.64 4.66 28.15
N ALA A 9 -25.32 4.50 28.06
CA ALA A 9 -24.64 4.30 26.79
C ALA A 9 -24.57 2.80 26.48
N THR A 10 -25.66 2.24 25.96
CA THR A 10 -25.67 0.91 25.34
C THR A 10 -24.96 1.03 23.99
N THR A 11 -23.64 1.01 23.99
CA THR A 11 -22.88 0.78 22.75
C THR A 11 -22.87 -0.73 22.56
N ALA A 12 -23.95 -1.25 21.98
CA ALA A 12 -23.92 -2.54 21.31
C ALA A 12 -22.96 -2.37 20.14
N THR A 13 -21.68 -2.64 20.39
CA THR A 13 -20.72 -2.96 19.34
C THR A 13 -21.22 -4.27 18.75
N ASP A 14 -22.13 -4.12 17.78
CA ASP A 14 -22.46 -5.16 16.83
C ASP A 14 -21.12 -5.60 16.25
N ASN A 15 -20.62 -6.73 16.77
CA ASN A 15 -19.52 -7.45 16.20
C ASN A 15 -20.06 -7.96 14.87
N MET A 16 -20.03 -7.08 13.88
CA MET A 16 -20.19 -7.43 12.49
C MET A 16 -18.97 -8.27 12.16
N GLU A 17 -19.06 -9.56 12.53
CA GLU A 17 -18.18 -10.61 12.08
C GLU A 17 -18.23 -10.55 10.57
N LEU A 18 -17.20 -9.94 10.00
CA LEU A 18 -16.93 -10.01 8.57
C LEU A 18 -16.98 -11.51 8.23
N PRO A 19 -17.81 -11.92 7.25
CA PRO A 19 -17.93 -13.32 6.89
C PRO A 19 -16.52 -13.89 6.64
N PRO A 20 -16.23 -15.13 7.08
CA PRO A 20 -14.89 -15.69 6.98
C PRO A 20 -14.44 -15.55 5.53
N ALA A 21 -13.38 -14.76 5.34
CA ALA A 21 -12.83 -14.47 4.03
C ALA A 21 -12.72 -15.80 3.28
N ASN A 22 -13.45 -15.91 2.18
CA ASN A 22 -13.54 -17.12 1.37
C ASN A 22 -12.16 -17.77 1.30
N THR A 23 -12.07 -19.05 1.67
CA THR A 23 -10.84 -19.86 1.77
C THR A 23 -10.06 -19.99 0.45
N ARG A 24 -10.44 -19.24 -0.58
CA ARG A 24 -9.79 -19.19 -1.88
C ARG A 24 -8.71 -18.11 -1.85
N LYS A 25 -7.47 -18.52 -2.09
CA LYS A 25 -6.31 -17.62 -2.25
C LYS A 25 -6.70 -16.47 -3.20
N PRO A 26 -6.50 -15.19 -2.83
CA PRO A 26 -7.01 -14.07 -3.63
C PRO A 26 -6.33 -13.98 -5.02
N LEU A 27 -5.12 -14.53 -5.18
CA LEU A 27 -4.45 -14.65 -6.49
C LEU A 27 -5.10 -15.69 -7.40
N VAL A 28 -5.71 -16.74 -6.84
CA VAL A 28 -6.51 -17.70 -7.61
C VAL A 28 -7.79 -17.02 -8.09
N LEU A 29 -8.43 -16.20 -7.24
CA LEU A 29 -9.62 -15.45 -7.62
C LEU A 29 -9.32 -14.41 -8.73
N LEU A 30 -8.17 -13.72 -8.65
CA LEU A 30 -7.71 -12.81 -9.69
C LEU A 30 -7.42 -13.53 -11.01
N ARG A 31 -6.74 -14.67 -10.97
CA ARG A 31 -6.52 -15.51 -12.15
C ARG A 31 -7.84 -15.95 -12.78
N ASP A 32 -8.78 -16.42 -11.97
CA ASP A 32 -10.06 -16.93 -12.46
C ASP A 32 -10.92 -15.78 -13.05
N ALA A 33 -10.87 -14.58 -12.46
CA ALA A 33 -11.53 -13.39 -12.99
C ALA A 33 -10.89 -12.88 -14.30
N GLU A 34 -9.56 -12.88 -14.38
CA GLU A 34 -8.83 -12.53 -15.61
C GLU A 34 -9.13 -13.54 -16.72
N ALA A 35 -9.10 -14.84 -16.43
CA ALA A 35 -9.37 -15.89 -17.40
C ALA A 35 -10.80 -15.82 -17.95
N LEU A 36 -11.77 -15.40 -17.12
CA LEU A 36 -13.16 -15.20 -17.51
C LEU A 36 -13.31 -14.04 -18.51
N LEU A 37 -12.46 -13.01 -18.43
CA LEU A 37 -12.45 -11.87 -19.34
C LEU A 37 -11.58 -12.12 -20.59
N ARG A 38 -10.41 -12.75 -20.43
CA ARG A 38 -9.42 -12.94 -21.51
C ARG A 38 -9.89 -13.94 -22.56
N ARG A 39 -10.38 -15.11 -22.15
CA ARG A 39 -10.80 -16.19 -23.07
C ARG A 39 -11.84 -15.73 -24.11
N PRO A 40 -12.98 -15.12 -23.71
CA PRO A 40 -13.97 -14.65 -24.69
C PRO A 40 -13.45 -13.47 -25.52
N THR A 41 -12.62 -12.60 -24.95
CA THR A 41 -12.03 -11.46 -25.69
C THR A 41 -11.06 -11.94 -26.76
N VAL A 42 -10.25 -12.96 -26.48
CA VAL A 42 -9.31 -13.52 -27.45
C VAL A 42 -10.06 -14.30 -28.52
N GLU A 43 -11.06 -15.10 -28.16
CA GLU A 43 -11.89 -15.84 -29.12
C GLU A 43 -12.66 -14.91 -30.07
N THR A 44 -13.09 -13.74 -29.60
CA THR A 44 -13.80 -12.76 -30.43
C THR A 44 -12.85 -11.92 -31.30
N LEU A 45 -11.66 -11.55 -30.80
CA LEU A 45 -10.71 -10.73 -31.55
C LEU A 45 -9.85 -11.54 -32.54
N VAL A 46 -9.47 -12.77 -32.23
CA VAL A 46 -8.64 -13.65 -33.10
C VAL A 46 -9.15 -13.75 -34.55
N PRO A 47 -10.46 -13.94 -34.82
CA PRO A 47 -10.97 -14.04 -36.20
C PRO A 47 -11.11 -12.68 -36.91
N ILE A 48 -11.13 -11.57 -36.16
CA ILE A 48 -11.28 -10.20 -36.69
C ILE A 48 -9.91 -9.58 -37.02
N LEU A 49 -8.86 -10.01 -36.32
CA LEU A 49 -7.53 -9.43 -36.43
C LEU A 49 -6.70 -10.03 -37.59
N PRO A 50 -5.80 -9.24 -38.20
CA PRO A 50 -4.84 -9.75 -39.17
C PRO A 50 -3.99 -10.89 -38.59
N PRO A 51 -3.57 -11.89 -39.40
CA PRO A 51 -2.95 -13.12 -38.91
C PRO A 51 -1.65 -12.90 -38.11
N LYS A 52 -0.87 -11.85 -38.45
CA LYS A 52 0.33 -11.47 -37.69
C LYS A 52 0.02 -10.94 -36.29
N LEU A 53 -1.11 -10.25 -36.13
CA LEU A 53 -1.57 -9.72 -34.84
C LEU A 53 -2.27 -10.79 -34.02
N SER A 54 -3.06 -11.63 -34.68
CA SER A 54 -3.76 -12.77 -34.07
C SER A 54 -2.79 -13.77 -33.43
N ASN A 55 -1.70 -14.12 -34.14
CA ASN A 55 -0.65 -14.98 -33.57
C ASN A 55 0.02 -14.33 -32.35
N LYS A 56 0.35 -13.04 -32.41
CA LYS A 56 0.94 -12.31 -31.27
C LYS A 56 -0.02 -12.22 -30.08
N LEU A 57 -1.31 -12.01 -30.34
CA LEU A 57 -2.35 -11.97 -29.32
C LEU A 57 -2.48 -13.34 -28.63
N GLN A 58 -2.49 -14.44 -29.38
CA GLN A 58 -2.50 -15.79 -28.82
C GLN A 58 -1.26 -16.08 -27.99
N THR A 59 -0.06 -15.73 -28.47
CA THR A 59 1.19 -15.93 -27.72
C THR A 59 1.25 -15.08 -26.44
N ALA A 60 0.83 -13.82 -26.49
CA ALA A 60 0.75 -12.96 -25.31
C ALA A 60 -0.29 -13.48 -24.31
N SER A 61 -1.41 -13.98 -24.82
CA SER A 61 -2.50 -14.57 -24.06
C SER A 61 -2.08 -15.88 -23.37
N SER A 62 -1.28 -16.73 -24.02
CA SER A 62 -0.71 -17.94 -23.39
C SER A 62 0.36 -17.61 -22.35
N LEU A 63 1.21 -16.61 -22.62
CA LEU A 63 2.22 -16.14 -21.66
C LEU A 63 1.56 -15.56 -20.39
N ALA A 64 0.46 -14.81 -20.56
CA ALA A 64 -0.31 -14.27 -19.46
C ALA A 64 -0.93 -15.39 -18.59
N GLU A 65 -1.48 -16.45 -19.20
CA GLU A 65 -2.02 -17.59 -18.46
C GLU A 65 -0.93 -18.32 -17.65
N GLU A 66 0.26 -18.51 -18.23
CA GLU A 66 1.39 -19.14 -17.54
C GLU A 66 1.89 -18.28 -16.37
N SER A 67 2.06 -16.97 -16.58
CA SER A 67 2.48 -16.05 -15.53
C SER A 67 1.44 -15.92 -14.41
N LEU A 68 0.15 -15.88 -14.74
CA LEU A 68 -0.92 -15.84 -13.74
C LEU A 68 -1.09 -17.16 -13.00
N LYS A 69 -0.79 -18.29 -13.64
CA LYS A 69 -0.74 -19.61 -12.99
C LYS A 69 0.40 -19.68 -11.98
N GLU A 70 1.59 -19.21 -12.37
CA GLU A 70 2.75 -19.09 -11.47
C GLU A 70 2.43 -18.15 -10.30
N LEU A 71 1.81 -16.99 -10.56
CA LEU A 71 1.34 -16.06 -9.51
C LEU A 71 0.30 -16.68 -8.59
N ALA A 72 -0.63 -17.49 -9.11
CA ALA A 72 -1.66 -18.14 -8.30
C ALA A 72 -1.09 -19.26 -7.41
N GLU A 73 0.07 -19.81 -7.77
CA GLU A 73 0.79 -20.80 -6.99
C GLU A 73 1.52 -20.16 -5.79
N ILE A 74 1.87 -18.87 -5.90
CA ILE A 74 2.43 -18.08 -4.79
C ILE A 74 1.44 -18.07 -3.63
N ASN A 75 1.87 -18.61 -2.49
CA ASN A 75 1.07 -18.57 -1.28
C ASN A 75 1.27 -17.23 -0.55
N LEU A 76 0.28 -16.34 -0.65
CA LEU A 76 0.27 -15.06 0.09
C LEU A 76 0.30 -15.22 1.61
N GLU A 77 -0.03 -16.39 2.14
CA GLU A 77 0.13 -16.69 3.57
C GLU A 77 1.60 -16.90 3.95
N GLU A 78 2.46 -17.26 2.98
CA GLU A 78 3.90 -17.41 3.18
C GLU A 78 4.66 -16.09 2.94
N ILE A 79 4.16 -15.23 2.04
CA ILE A 79 4.54 -13.82 1.91
C ILE A 79 3.92 -13.06 3.07
N GLY A 80 4.57 -13.16 4.22
CA GLY A 80 4.14 -12.44 5.41
C GLY A 80 4.21 -10.93 5.18
N ASP A 81 3.42 -10.19 5.97
CA ASP A 81 3.43 -8.73 6.11
C ASP A 81 4.83 -8.11 6.37
N PHE A 82 5.85 -8.95 6.50
CA PHE A 82 7.28 -8.67 6.57
C PHE A 82 7.89 -8.27 5.21
N ASP A 83 7.46 -8.89 4.10
CA ASP A 83 7.96 -8.57 2.76
C ASP A 83 7.37 -7.27 2.20
N LEU A 84 6.22 -6.83 2.73
CA LEU A 84 5.67 -5.50 2.46
C LEU A 84 6.27 -4.40 3.35
N ARG A 85 7.02 -4.74 4.42
CA ARG A 85 7.71 -3.74 5.26
C ARG A 85 8.70 -2.88 4.47
N PRO A 86 9.63 -3.43 3.65
CA PRO A 86 10.61 -2.61 2.93
C PRO A 86 9.91 -1.63 1.97
N ALA A 87 8.82 -2.03 1.33
CA ALA A 87 8.03 -1.15 0.48
C ALA A 87 7.37 -0.02 1.30
N ARG A 88 6.74 -0.34 2.44
CA ARG A 88 6.09 0.67 3.31
C ARG A 88 7.10 1.63 3.97
N ILE A 89 8.27 1.13 4.36
CA ILE A 89 9.37 1.97 4.88
C ILE A 89 9.91 2.88 3.79
N ARG A 90 10.08 2.38 2.56
CA ARG A 90 10.53 3.20 1.43
C ARG A 90 9.53 4.30 1.09
N VAL A 91 8.23 4.02 1.17
CA VAL A 91 7.17 5.04 1.00
C VAL A 91 7.17 6.05 2.14
N GLY A 92 7.29 5.61 3.39
CA GLY A 92 7.43 6.55 4.52
C GLY A 92 8.65 7.45 4.37
N LEU A 93 9.79 6.89 3.96
CA LEU A 93 11.05 7.62 3.78
C LEU A 93 10.97 8.61 2.62
N SER A 94 10.32 8.23 1.51
CA SER A 94 10.11 9.16 0.38
C SER A 94 9.22 10.33 0.77
N PHE A 95 8.19 10.11 1.60
CA PHE A 95 7.35 11.19 2.12
C PHE A 95 8.12 12.18 3.01
N VAL A 96 8.97 11.67 3.91
CA VAL A 96 9.84 12.51 4.75
C VAL A 96 10.83 13.30 3.89
N GLY A 97 11.52 12.61 2.97
CA GLY A 97 12.50 13.22 2.07
C GLY A 97 11.87 14.28 1.17
N PHE A 98 10.70 13.98 0.59
CA PHE A 98 9.97 14.93 -0.25
C PHE A 98 9.50 16.15 0.54
N GLY A 99 8.98 15.97 1.76
CA GLY A 99 8.60 17.09 2.63
C GLY A 99 9.80 18.00 2.95
N ALA A 100 10.95 17.42 3.30
CA ALA A 100 12.18 18.18 3.55
C ALA A 100 12.69 18.92 2.30
N LEU A 101 12.66 18.26 1.13
CA LEU A 101 13.07 18.85 -0.14
C LEU A 101 12.14 20.01 -0.54
N MET A 102 10.83 19.87 -0.34
CA MET A 102 9.87 20.94 -0.59
C MET A 102 10.07 22.14 0.34
N ILE A 103 10.39 21.92 1.62
CA ILE A 103 10.74 23.01 2.54
C ILE A 103 12.00 23.73 2.08
N LEU A 104 13.03 23.00 1.63
CA LEU A 104 14.26 23.59 1.11
C LEU A 104 13.99 24.43 -0.15
N ILE A 105 13.16 23.92 -1.07
CA ILE A 105 12.76 24.65 -2.28
C ILE A 105 11.95 25.89 -1.90
N LEU A 106 11.04 25.80 -0.93
CA LEU A 106 10.27 26.95 -0.46
C LEU A 106 11.19 28.01 0.14
N LEU A 107 12.19 27.61 0.93
CA LEU A 107 13.20 28.49 1.50
C LEU A 107 14.05 29.17 0.43
N LEU A 108 14.46 28.41 -0.60
CA LEU A 108 15.20 28.95 -1.74
C LEU A 108 14.33 29.93 -2.52
N HIS A 109 13.05 29.61 -2.74
CA HIS A 109 12.10 30.47 -3.43
C HIS A 109 11.94 31.82 -2.71
N LEU A 110 11.78 31.79 -1.39
CA LEU A 110 11.76 32.99 -0.54
C LEU A 110 13.06 33.81 -0.64
N LYS A 111 14.21 33.13 -0.62
CA LYS A 111 15.54 33.77 -0.73
C LYS A 111 15.82 34.37 -2.10
N THR A 112 15.37 33.75 -3.18
CA THR A 112 15.75 34.11 -4.55
C THR A 112 14.80 35.12 -5.19
N LEU A 113 13.49 35.06 -4.91
CA LEU A 113 12.51 35.97 -5.54
C LEU A 113 12.27 37.27 -4.76
N ASN A 114 12.54 37.30 -3.45
CA ASN A 114 11.89 38.28 -2.58
C ASN A 114 12.84 39.12 -1.73
N LEU A 115 13.68 39.90 -2.42
CA LEU A 115 14.46 40.99 -1.81
C LEU A 115 13.60 42.23 -1.44
N GLN A 116 12.31 42.24 -1.80
CA GLN A 116 11.45 43.44 -1.81
C GLN A 116 10.35 43.45 -0.72
N PHE A 117 10.02 42.32 -0.09
CA PHE A 117 8.96 42.24 0.93
C PHE A 117 9.51 42.07 2.34
N SER A 118 8.81 42.66 3.32
CA SER A 118 9.06 42.46 4.76
C SER A 118 9.01 40.97 5.11
N THR A 119 9.94 40.50 5.96
CA THR A 119 10.02 39.11 6.42
C THR A 119 8.72 38.61 7.05
N VAL A 120 7.92 39.50 7.65
CA VAL A 120 6.66 39.16 8.31
C VAL A 120 5.55 38.85 7.28
N GLU A 121 5.49 39.63 6.20
CA GLU A 121 4.49 39.44 5.13
C GLU A 121 4.73 38.15 4.35
N GLN A 122 6.01 37.81 4.12
CA GLN A 122 6.39 36.53 3.52
C GLN A 122 5.99 35.33 4.39
N MET A 123 6.20 35.44 5.71
CA MET A 123 5.83 34.39 6.65
C MET A 123 4.33 34.13 6.61
N GLN A 124 3.52 35.19 6.55
CA GLN A 124 2.06 35.09 6.54
C GLN A 124 1.53 34.48 5.23
N GLN A 125 2.12 34.85 4.08
CA GLN A 125 1.69 34.37 2.76
C GLN A 125 2.02 32.88 2.55
N PHE A 126 3.19 32.42 3.01
CA PHE A 126 3.63 31.03 2.81
C PHE A 126 3.39 30.13 4.03
N TRP A 127 2.73 30.64 5.08
CA TRP A 127 2.46 29.89 6.31
C TRP A 127 1.73 28.57 6.06
N TYR A 128 0.66 28.63 5.26
CA TYR A 128 -0.14 27.45 4.95
C TYR A 128 0.67 26.39 4.21
N GLN A 129 1.50 26.82 3.26
CA GLN A 129 2.32 25.95 2.43
C GLN A 129 3.44 25.28 3.26
N TYR A 130 4.06 26.04 4.16
CA TYR A 130 5.01 25.52 5.13
C TYR A 130 4.38 24.49 6.06
N VAL A 131 3.23 24.80 6.67
CA VAL A 131 2.50 23.87 7.55
C VAL A 131 2.15 22.59 6.79
N TRP A 132 1.70 22.71 5.53
CA TRP A 132 1.38 21.56 4.70
C TRP A 132 2.59 20.64 4.48
N PHE A 133 3.75 21.18 4.12
CA PHE A 133 4.96 20.37 3.90
C PHE A 133 5.49 19.73 5.19
N VAL A 134 5.40 20.45 6.32
CA VAL A 134 5.75 19.89 7.63
C VAL A 134 4.80 18.74 8.00
N CYS A 135 3.49 18.92 7.84
CA CYS A 135 2.51 17.87 8.09
C CYS A 135 2.76 16.64 7.21
N LEU A 136 3.12 16.84 5.94
CA LEU A 136 3.47 15.75 5.03
C LEU A 136 4.69 14.96 5.52
N GLY A 137 5.73 15.66 6.01
CA GLY A 137 6.92 15.04 6.60
C GLY A 137 6.64 14.30 7.90
N VAL A 138 5.83 14.90 8.79
CA VAL A 138 5.42 14.27 10.07
C VAL A 138 4.58 13.02 9.81
N ALA A 139 3.68 13.03 8.83
CA ALA A 139 2.92 11.85 8.42
C ALA A 139 3.85 10.73 7.94
N GLY A 140 4.88 11.06 7.15
CA GLY A 140 5.93 10.11 6.75
C GLY A 140 6.67 9.51 7.95
N MET A 141 7.12 10.35 8.88
CA MET A 141 7.75 9.93 10.14
C MET A 141 6.85 9.02 10.98
N PHE A 142 5.54 9.30 11.04
CA PHE A 142 4.58 8.49 11.78
C PHE A 142 4.39 7.10 11.14
N ILE A 143 4.37 7.02 9.81
CA ILE A 143 4.33 5.74 9.09
C ILE A 143 5.58 4.91 9.38
N LEU A 144 6.77 5.54 9.39
CA LEU A 144 8.03 4.91 9.78
C LEU A 144 8.01 4.45 11.25
N GLY A 145 7.56 5.31 12.17
CA GLY A 145 7.48 5.01 13.60
C GLY A 145 6.54 3.84 13.89
N ARG A 146 5.37 3.81 13.22
CA ARG A 146 4.42 2.70 13.30
C ARG A 146 5.04 1.39 12.81
N GLU A 147 5.84 1.43 11.76
CA GLU A 147 6.49 0.22 11.22
C GLU A 147 7.69 -0.22 12.09
N ALA A 148 8.41 0.72 12.71
CA ALA A 148 9.51 0.43 13.63
C ALA A 148 9.02 -0.16 14.96
N MET A 149 7.87 0.29 15.49
CA MET A 149 7.24 -0.27 16.69
C MET A 149 6.58 -1.63 16.44
N ARG A 150 6.43 -2.07 15.19
CA ARG A 150 5.76 -3.33 14.87
C ARG A 150 6.67 -4.50 15.24
N PRO A 151 6.30 -5.34 16.23
CA PRO A 151 7.16 -6.42 16.69
C PRO A 151 7.54 -7.33 15.53
N ILE A 152 8.83 -7.56 15.36
CA ILE A 152 9.36 -8.52 14.40
C ILE A 152 8.93 -9.88 14.95
N ARG A 153 7.92 -10.52 14.34
CA ARG A 153 7.54 -11.90 14.67
C ARG A 153 8.76 -12.77 14.36
N LYS A 154 9.55 -13.04 15.40
CA LYS A 154 10.71 -13.92 15.43
C LYS A 154 10.22 -15.37 15.39
N GLN A 155 9.46 -15.76 14.35
CA GLN A 155 8.65 -16.98 14.39
C GLN A 155 9.05 -18.09 13.42
N ARG A 156 10.25 -18.05 12.81
CA ARG A 156 10.70 -19.19 11.98
C ARG A 156 12.07 -19.78 12.32
N LYS A 157 12.87 -19.20 13.23
CA LYS A 157 14.14 -19.82 13.67
C LYS A 157 13.99 -20.82 14.81
N LEU A 158 13.11 -20.58 15.78
CA LEU A 158 12.94 -21.49 16.93
C LEU A 158 12.24 -22.82 16.59
N GLN A 159 11.46 -22.87 15.50
CA GLN A 159 10.82 -24.12 15.08
C GLN A 159 11.78 -25.06 14.32
N ARG A 160 12.81 -24.54 13.63
CA ARG A 160 13.86 -25.38 13.01
C ARG A 160 14.76 -26.01 14.07
N ASP A 161 15.15 -25.27 15.09
CA ASP A 161 16.08 -25.78 16.10
C ASP A 161 15.44 -26.88 16.98
N ASN A 162 14.12 -26.83 17.21
CA ASN A 162 13.42 -27.90 17.94
C ASN A 162 13.21 -29.17 17.12
N ILE A 163 13.11 -29.07 15.78
CA ILE A 163 12.97 -30.26 14.91
C ILE A 163 14.30 -31.02 14.79
N TYR A 164 15.45 -30.33 14.87
CA TYR A 164 16.78 -30.98 14.88
C TYR A 164 17.20 -31.52 16.24
N LYS A 165 16.53 -31.13 17.33
CA LYS A 165 16.85 -31.61 18.69
C LYS A 165 16.00 -32.82 19.13
N GLN A 166 15.04 -33.25 18.31
CA GLN A 166 14.20 -34.43 18.55
C GLN A 166 14.44 -35.60 17.58
N ARG A 167 15.51 -35.55 16.79
CA ARG A 167 15.92 -36.66 15.92
C ARG A 167 17.27 -37.21 16.37
#